data_AF-A0A969WNA1-F1
#
_entry.id   AF-A0A969WNA1-F1
#
_cell.length_a   1.000
_cell.length_b   1.000
_cell.length_c   1.000
_cell.angle_alpha   90.00
_cell.angle_beta   90.00
_cell.angle_gamma   90.00
#
_symmetry.space_group_name_H-M   'P 1'
#
loop_
_entity.id
_entity.type
_entity.pdbx_description
1 polymer ?
#
loop_
_entity_poly.entity_id
_entity_poly.type
_entity_poly.pdbx_seq_one_letter_code
_entity_poly.pdbx_strand_id
1 'polypeptide(L)'
;MKNYLFLILNKIKTMRTKVKILCVLLVAGFAFSSCDQPVSQQDAIDFINAITEEHATLQTEIHVLDELLDNFEEETCYEQLNEVIETAELVLSNITKIKLIEGGENYFNAFKAFAEVQIELANNEYSKIIAILSLPEELYAEKREEHIELAESLLDKFYEVYDNFVDARIEILEHFDLLADEE
;
A
#
# COMPACT_ATOMS: atom_id res chain seq x y z
N MET A 1 -11.49 17.66 74.80
CA MET A 1 -11.61 16.73 73.64
C MET A 1 -11.94 17.44 72.31
N LYS A 2 -11.39 18.63 72.00
CA LYS A 2 -11.66 19.33 70.71
C LYS A 2 -10.47 19.46 69.76
N ASN A 3 -9.23 19.22 70.21
CA ASN A 3 -8.02 19.38 69.37
C ASN A 3 -7.62 18.14 68.55
N TYR A 4 -8.03 16.93 68.94
CA TYR A 4 -7.65 15.71 68.22
C TYR A 4 -8.39 15.53 66.89
N LEU A 5 -9.66 15.97 66.83
CA LEU A 5 -10.47 15.84 65.62
C LEU A 5 -9.92 16.71 64.46
N PHE A 6 -9.44 17.92 64.80
CA PHE A 6 -8.85 18.84 63.82
C PHE A 6 -7.55 18.30 63.22
N LEU A 7 -6.69 17.69 64.04
CA LEU A 7 -5.42 17.09 63.57
C LEU A 7 -5.65 15.88 62.67
N ILE A 8 -6.64 15.03 62.99
CA ILE A 8 -7.00 13.87 62.16
C ILE A 8 -7.56 14.33 60.80
N LEU A 9 -8.47 15.31 60.80
CA LEU A 9 -9.06 15.85 59.56
C LEU A 9 -8.01 16.53 58.67
N ASN A 10 -7.06 17.28 59.25
CA ASN A 10 -5.98 17.89 58.47
C ASN A 10 -5.01 16.85 57.89
N LYS A 11 -4.74 15.75 58.62
CA LYS A 11 -3.90 14.63 58.15
C LYS A 11 -4.56 13.85 57.00
N ILE A 12 -5.88 13.64 57.08
CA ILE A 12 -6.67 13.02 56.00
C ILE A 12 -6.72 13.93 54.76
N LYS A 13 -6.87 15.25 54.95
CA LYS A 13 -6.89 16.24 53.86
C LYS A 13 -5.54 16.30 53.14
N THR A 14 -4.42 16.32 53.89
CA THR A 14 -3.07 16.30 53.30
C THR A 14 -2.73 14.97 52.64
N MET A 15 -3.17 13.82 53.18
CA MET A 15 -3.02 12.54 52.49
C MET A 15 -3.80 12.50 51.16
N ARG A 16 -5.05 12.97 51.14
CA ARG A 16 -5.85 13.04 49.90
C ARG A 16 -5.19 13.91 48.82
N THR A 17 -4.60 15.05 49.20
CA THR A 17 -3.90 15.91 48.24
C THR A 17 -2.63 15.24 47.70
N LYS A 18 -1.87 14.54 48.54
CA LYS A 18 -0.66 13.82 48.12
C LYS A 18 -0.98 12.64 47.17
N VAL A 19 -2.05 11.89 47.44
CA VAL A 19 -2.49 10.79 46.55
C VAL A 19 -2.96 11.34 45.19
N LYS A 20 -3.69 12.46 45.18
CA LYS A 20 -4.13 13.10 43.93
C LYS A 20 -2.94 13.58 43.07
N ILE A 21 -1.92 14.18 43.69
CA ILE A 21 -0.71 14.63 42.97
C ILE A 21 0.08 13.44 42.42
N LEU A 22 0.18 12.34 43.18
CA LEU A 22 0.85 11.12 42.74
C LEU A 22 0.12 10.47 41.54
N CYS A 23 -1.21 10.42 41.57
CA CYS A 23 -2.00 9.91 40.44
C CYS A 23 -1.85 10.78 39.18
N VAL A 24 -1.79 12.11 39.32
CA VAL A 24 -1.58 13.02 38.19
C VAL A 24 -0.18 12.84 37.60
N LEU A 25 0.86 12.64 38.41
CA LEU A 25 2.22 12.37 37.94
C LEU A 25 2.35 10.98 37.28
N LEU A 26 1.60 9.97 37.74
CA LEU A 26 1.55 8.65 37.11
C LEU A 26 0.85 8.66 35.74
N VAL A 27 -0.25 9.41 35.61
CA VAL A 27 -0.95 9.57 34.33
C VAL A 27 -0.14 10.44 33.36
N ALA A 28 0.51 11.50 33.85
CA ALA A 28 1.42 12.30 33.03
C ALA A 28 2.65 11.49 32.60
N GLY A 29 3.21 10.65 33.48
CA GLY A 29 4.33 9.76 33.15
C GLY A 29 3.95 8.70 32.09
N PHE A 30 2.73 8.18 32.13
CA PHE A 30 2.21 7.26 31.11
C PHE A 30 1.97 7.95 29.75
N ALA A 31 1.60 9.24 29.75
CA ALA A 31 1.42 10.02 28.53
C ALA A 31 2.73 10.37 27.81
N PHE A 32 3.87 10.37 28.52
CA PHE A 32 5.20 10.58 27.90
C PHE A 32 5.85 9.28 27.42
N SER A 33 5.41 8.10 27.89
CA SER A 33 5.88 6.80 27.39
C SER A 33 5.13 6.31 26.15
N SER A 34 4.09 7.04 25.72
CA SER A 34 3.37 6.81 24.45
C SER A 34 3.72 7.84 23.37
N CYS A 35 4.84 8.58 23.52
CA CYS A 35 5.48 9.16 22.35
C CYS A 35 6.05 8.00 21.56
N ASP A 36 5.39 7.66 20.45
CA ASP A 36 5.89 6.72 19.47
C ASP A 36 7.38 7.00 19.23
N GLN A 37 8.20 5.96 19.36
CA GLN A 37 9.61 6.11 19.02
C GLN A 37 9.66 6.56 17.55
N PRO A 38 10.48 7.57 17.22
CA PRO A 38 10.62 8.01 15.84
C PRO A 38 10.97 6.79 14.98
N VAL A 39 10.26 6.63 13.87
CA VAL A 39 10.52 5.56 12.89
C VAL A 39 12.00 5.59 12.55
N SER A 40 12.68 4.46 12.72
CA SER A 40 14.11 4.41 12.38
C SER A 40 14.27 4.37 10.87
N GLN A 41 15.41 4.86 10.37
CA GLN A 41 15.73 4.79 8.94
C GLN A 41 15.71 3.33 8.43
N GLN A 42 16.09 2.36 9.28
CA GLN A 42 16.00 0.94 8.93
C GLN A 42 14.56 0.47 8.79
N ASP A 43 13.64 0.88 9.68
CA ASP A 43 12.22 0.54 9.56
C ASP A 43 11.62 1.11 8.26
N ALA A 44 12.05 2.32 7.85
CA ALA A 44 11.64 2.92 6.58
C ALA A 44 12.17 2.13 5.37
N ILE A 45 13.45 1.73 5.39
CA ILE A 45 14.06 0.89 4.35
C ILE A 45 13.32 -0.46 4.26
N ASP A 46 13.06 -1.12 5.38
CA ASP A 46 12.37 -2.41 5.42
C ASP A 46 10.94 -2.30 4.86
N PHE A 47 10.23 -1.22 5.20
CA PHE A 47 8.90 -0.92 4.66
C PHE A 47 8.92 -0.69 3.14
N ILE A 48 9.84 0.14 2.65
CA ILE A 48 9.97 0.45 1.22
C ILE A 48 10.35 -0.81 0.42
N ASN A 49 11.28 -1.61 0.95
CA ASN A 49 11.71 -2.86 0.32
C ASN A 49 10.56 -3.86 0.23
N ALA A 50 9.75 -4.01 1.29
CA ALA A 50 8.60 -4.92 1.28
C ALA A 50 7.60 -4.54 0.18
N ILE A 51 7.27 -3.25 0.03
CA ILE A 51 6.38 -2.80 -1.05
C ILE A 51 7.04 -2.99 -2.43
N THR A 52 8.35 -2.71 -2.53
CA THR A 52 9.10 -2.86 -3.80
C THR A 52 9.15 -4.31 -4.27
N GLU A 53 9.30 -5.26 -3.35
CA GLU A 53 9.31 -6.70 -3.64
C GLU A 53 7.95 -7.18 -4.17
N GLU A 54 6.86 -6.77 -3.53
CA GLU A 54 5.50 -7.08 -4.00
C GLU A 54 5.21 -6.43 -5.36
N HIS A 55 5.64 -5.17 -5.57
CA HIS A 55 5.53 -4.49 -6.85
C HIS A 55 6.30 -5.21 -7.96
N ALA A 56 7.55 -5.62 -7.71
CA ALA A 56 8.37 -6.35 -8.67
C ALA A 56 7.75 -7.70 -9.06
N THR A 57 7.14 -8.40 -8.10
CA THR A 57 6.45 -9.67 -8.33
C THR A 57 5.28 -9.47 -9.30
N LEU A 58 4.39 -8.52 -9.01
CA LEU A 58 3.25 -8.21 -9.87
C LEU A 58 3.66 -7.72 -11.27
N GLN A 59 4.66 -6.84 -11.34
CA GLN A 59 5.17 -6.29 -12.59
C GLN A 59 5.75 -7.38 -13.50
N THR A 60 6.36 -8.42 -12.92
CA THR A 60 6.91 -9.55 -13.68
C THR A 60 5.81 -10.28 -14.44
N GLU A 61 4.70 -10.62 -13.77
CA GLU A 61 3.60 -11.36 -14.40
C GLU A 61 2.90 -10.53 -15.48
N ILE A 62 2.74 -9.23 -15.26
CA ILE A 62 2.17 -8.30 -16.26
C ILE A 62 3.08 -8.21 -17.48
N HIS A 63 4.39 -8.08 -17.27
CA HIS A 63 5.33 -7.97 -18.38
C HIS A 63 5.33 -9.24 -19.24
N VAL A 64 5.26 -10.43 -18.62
CA VAL A 64 5.12 -11.69 -19.35
C VAL A 64 3.82 -11.72 -20.16
N LEU A 65 2.70 -11.24 -19.60
CA LEU A 65 1.44 -11.13 -20.34
C LEU A 65 1.57 -10.21 -21.55
N ASP A 66 2.18 -9.04 -21.39
CA ASP A 66 2.39 -8.08 -22.49
C ASP A 66 3.25 -8.70 -23.61
N GLU A 67 4.33 -9.40 -23.28
CA GLU A 67 5.18 -10.10 -24.26
C GLU A 67 4.43 -11.22 -25.01
N LEU A 68 3.52 -11.92 -24.32
CA LEU A 68 2.69 -12.96 -24.92
C LEU A 68 1.64 -12.37 -25.86
N LEU A 69 1.10 -11.19 -25.57
CA LEU A 69 0.16 -10.51 -26.46
C LEU A 69 0.81 -10.11 -27.79
N ASP A 70 2.09 -9.71 -27.77
CA ASP A 70 2.86 -9.43 -28.98
C ASP A 70 3.10 -10.68 -29.85
N ASN A 71 3.19 -11.85 -29.21
CA ASN A 71 3.38 -13.16 -29.85
C ASN A 71 2.18 -14.07 -29.65
N PHE A 72 0.98 -13.53 -29.90
CA PHE A 72 -0.30 -14.08 -29.47
C PHE A 72 -0.44 -15.61 -29.60
N GLU A 73 -0.50 -16.27 -28.45
CA GLU A 73 -0.92 -17.65 -28.26
C GLU A 73 -2.06 -17.69 -27.24
N GLU A 74 -3.28 -17.96 -27.70
CA GLU A 74 -4.52 -17.78 -26.93
C GLU A 74 -4.50 -18.49 -25.58
N GLU A 75 -4.15 -19.78 -25.55
CA GLU A 75 -4.15 -20.60 -24.32
C GLU A 75 -3.16 -20.03 -23.30
N THR A 76 -1.93 -19.75 -23.73
CA THR A 76 -0.88 -19.20 -22.87
C THR A 76 -1.22 -17.79 -22.37
N CYS A 77 -1.87 -16.96 -23.19
CA CYS A 77 -2.34 -15.64 -22.76
C CYS A 77 -3.39 -15.74 -21.66
N TYR A 78 -4.36 -16.64 -21.76
CA TYR A 78 -5.36 -16.84 -20.71
C TYR A 78 -4.77 -17.44 -19.43
N GLU A 79 -3.82 -18.38 -19.55
CA GLU A 79 -3.08 -18.90 -18.41
C GLU A 79 -2.35 -17.78 -17.67
N GLN A 80 -1.56 -17.00 -18.41
CA GLN A 80 -0.82 -15.88 -17.83
C GLN A 80 -1.74 -14.79 -17.27
N LEU A 81 -2.89 -14.52 -17.91
CA LEU A 81 -3.89 -13.58 -17.37
C LEU A 81 -4.40 -14.03 -15.99
N ASN A 82 -4.63 -15.33 -15.79
CA ASN A 82 -5.03 -15.85 -14.50
C ASN A 82 -3.89 -15.72 -13.47
N GLU A 83 -2.65 -15.98 -13.85
CA GLU A 83 -1.47 -15.79 -12.97
C GLU A 83 -1.31 -14.33 -12.53
N VAL A 84 -1.57 -13.36 -13.43
CA VAL A 84 -1.61 -11.93 -13.09
C VAL A 84 -2.67 -11.65 -12.03
N ILE A 85 -3.89 -12.17 -12.20
CA ILE A 85 -4.98 -11.98 -11.25
C ILE A 85 -4.64 -12.61 -9.89
N GLU A 86 -4.20 -13.86 -9.88
CA GLU A 86 -3.83 -14.58 -8.65
C GLU A 86 -2.68 -13.89 -7.91
N THR A 87 -1.68 -13.41 -8.66
CA THR A 87 -0.55 -12.65 -8.10
C THR A 87 -1.00 -11.32 -7.53
N ALA A 88 -1.84 -10.57 -8.24
CA ALA A 88 -2.35 -9.29 -7.75
C ALA A 88 -3.21 -9.46 -6.49
N GLU A 89 -4.05 -10.50 -6.42
CA GLU A 89 -4.81 -10.85 -5.21
C GLU A 89 -3.89 -11.24 -4.05
N LEU A 90 -2.83 -12.01 -4.32
CA LEU A 90 -1.82 -12.38 -3.34
C LEU A 90 -1.07 -11.16 -2.80
N VAL A 91 -0.64 -10.26 -3.69
CA VAL A 91 0.01 -8.98 -3.36
C VAL A 91 -0.91 -8.13 -2.48
N LEU A 92 -2.19 -7.99 -2.83
CA LEU A 92 -3.17 -7.28 -2.00
C LEU A 92 -3.38 -7.95 -0.63
N SER A 93 -3.28 -9.27 -0.55
CA SER A 93 -3.31 -9.99 0.73
C SER A 93 -2.04 -9.72 1.56
N ASN A 94 -0.87 -9.70 0.92
CA ASN A 94 0.41 -9.50 1.60
C ASN A 94 0.62 -8.05 2.04
N ILE A 95 0.24 -7.07 1.23
CA ILE A 95 0.39 -5.65 1.58
C ILE A 95 -0.34 -5.33 2.89
N THR A 96 -1.50 -5.95 3.15
CA THR A 96 -2.23 -5.74 4.43
C THR A 96 -1.49 -6.26 5.67
N LYS A 97 -0.47 -7.10 5.49
CA LYS A 97 0.41 -7.62 6.55
C LYS A 97 1.65 -6.75 6.75
N ILE A 98 1.97 -5.86 5.81
CA ILE A 98 3.08 -4.91 5.94
C ILE A 98 2.72 -3.93 7.05
N LYS A 99 3.62 -3.80 8.02
CA LYS A 99 3.45 -2.86 9.14
C LYS A 99 3.58 -1.44 8.60
N LEU A 100 2.46 -0.71 8.61
CA LEU A 100 2.44 0.71 8.29
C LEU A 100 3.34 1.50 9.25
N ILE A 101 4.11 2.44 8.68
CA ILE A 101 4.96 3.39 9.40
C ILE A 101 4.39 4.81 9.25
N GLU A 102 4.66 5.67 10.23
CA GLU A 102 4.34 7.10 10.14
C GLU A 102 5.02 7.72 8.91
N GLY A 103 4.25 8.42 8.07
CA GLY A 103 4.74 9.01 6.81
C GLY A 103 4.71 8.04 5.62
N GLY A 104 4.39 6.77 5.84
CA GLY A 104 4.29 5.74 4.79
C GLY A 104 2.89 5.55 4.22
N GLU A 105 1.88 6.25 4.74
CA GLU A 105 0.47 6.06 4.37
C GLU A 105 0.20 6.30 2.90
N ASN A 106 0.80 7.36 2.32
CA ASN A 106 0.57 7.69 0.92
C ASN A 106 1.14 6.61 0.00
N TYR A 107 2.39 6.20 0.25
CA TYR A 107 3.04 5.13 -0.53
C TYR A 107 2.31 3.79 -0.42
N PHE A 108 1.88 3.42 0.79
CA PHE A 108 1.06 2.22 1.02
C PHE A 108 -0.24 2.25 0.21
N ASN A 109 -0.98 3.35 0.29
CA ASN A 109 -2.28 3.47 -0.38
C ASN A 109 -2.13 3.55 -1.90
N ALA A 110 -1.09 4.23 -2.40
CA ALA A 110 -0.80 4.31 -3.82
C ALA A 110 -0.46 2.93 -4.39
N PHE A 111 0.37 2.13 -3.71
CA PHE A 111 0.65 0.75 -4.15
C PHE A 111 -0.58 -0.15 -4.08
N LYS A 112 -1.40 -0.03 -3.04
CA LYS A 112 -2.67 -0.76 -2.94
C LYS A 112 -3.60 -0.44 -4.13
N ALA A 113 -3.75 0.85 -4.45
CA ALA A 113 -4.55 1.29 -5.58
C ALA A 113 -3.98 0.77 -6.92
N PHE A 114 -2.65 0.78 -7.08
CA PHE A 114 -1.99 0.19 -8.23
C PHE A 114 -2.35 -1.29 -8.41
N ALA A 115 -2.19 -2.11 -7.36
CA ALA A 115 -2.52 -3.53 -7.42
C ALA A 115 -4.03 -3.79 -7.64
N GLU A 116 -4.92 -2.97 -7.07
CA GLU A 116 -6.37 -3.04 -7.33
C GLU A 116 -6.71 -2.76 -8.81
N VAL A 117 -6.07 -1.75 -9.41
CA VAL A 117 -6.28 -1.44 -10.84
C VAL A 117 -5.73 -2.54 -11.74
N GLN A 118 -4.64 -3.23 -11.39
CA GLN A 118 -4.17 -4.36 -12.18
C GLN A 118 -5.21 -5.50 -12.26
N ILE A 119 -5.91 -5.78 -11.16
CA ILE A 119 -7.02 -6.75 -11.17
C ILE A 119 -8.17 -6.25 -12.05
N GLU A 120 -8.51 -4.97 -11.98
CA GLU A 120 -9.55 -4.38 -12.85
C GLU A 120 -9.17 -4.53 -14.32
N LEU A 121 -7.95 -4.14 -14.69
CA LEU A 121 -7.42 -4.21 -16.05
C LEU A 121 -7.37 -5.64 -16.58
N ALA A 122 -6.93 -6.59 -15.75
CA ALA A 122 -6.91 -8.01 -16.09
C ALA A 122 -8.32 -8.53 -16.41
N ASN A 123 -9.29 -8.25 -15.54
CA ASN A 123 -10.66 -8.74 -15.69
C ASN A 123 -11.46 -8.04 -16.81
N ASN A 124 -11.04 -6.86 -17.27
CA ASN A 124 -11.77 -6.07 -18.24
C ASN A 124 -11.00 -5.90 -19.55
N GLU A 125 -9.96 -5.07 -19.56
CA GLU A 125 -9.23 -4.69 -20.77
C GLU A 125 -8.44 -5.86 -21.35
N TYR A 126 -7.55 -6.49 -20.58
CA TYR A 126 -6.75 -7.62 -21.04
C TYR A 126 -7.61 -8.81 -21.51
N SER A 127 -8.61 -9.19 -20.71
CA SER A 127 -9.53 -10.27 -21.07
C SER A 127 -10.24 -10.02 -22.42
N LYS A 128 -10.68 -8.78 -22.68
CA LYS A 128 -11.32 -8.41 -23.95
C LYS A 128 -10.33 -8.34 -25.10
N ILE A 129 -9.12 -7.84 -24.86
CA ILE A 129 -8.05 -7.79 -25.85
C ILE A 129 -7.76 -9.22 -26.34
N ILE A 130 -7.54 -10.16 -25.42
CA ILE A 130 -7.32 -11.58 -25.75
C ILE A 130 -8.51 -12.12 -26.54
N ALA A 131 -9.74 -11.90 -26.07
CA ALA A 131 -10.95 -12.38 -26.76
C ALA A 131 -11.10 -11.83 -28.20
N ILE A 132 -10.67 -10.59 -28.46
CA ILE A 132 -10.67 -10.02 -29.81
C ILE A 132 -9.55 -10.62 -30.66
N LEU A 133 -8.35 -10.80 -30.10
CA LEU A 133 -7.21 -11.39 -30.80
C LEU A 133 -7.45 -12.87 -31.16
N SER A 134 -8.26 -13.59 -30.37
CA SER A 134 -8.70 -14.96 -30.67
C SER A 134 -9.65 -15.07 -31.86
N LEU A 135 -10.20 -13.96 -32.37
CA LEU A 135 -11.16 -14.01 -33.47
C LEU A 135 -10.48 -14.41 -34.79
N PRO A 136 -11.19 -15.16 -35.66
CA PRO A 136 -10.80 -15.30 -37.06
C PRO A 136 -10.56 -13.94 -37.72
N GLU A 137 -9.64 -13.88 -38.69
CA GLU A 137 -9.16 -12.64 -39.31
C GLU A 137 -10.31 -11.72 -39.80
N GLU A 138 -11.36 -12.30 -40.39
CA GLU A 138 -12.50 -11.54 -40.88
C GLU A 138 -13.27 -10.83 -39.76
N LEU A 139 -13.44 -11.51 -38.62
CA LEU A 139 -14.14 -10.95 -37.45
C LEU A 139 -13.23 -9.99 -36.67
N TYR A 140 -11.93 -10.28 -36.60
CA TYR A 140 -10.94 -9.36 -36.03
C TYR A 140 -10.91 -8.03 -36.81
N ALA A 141 -10.95 -8.07 -38.13
CA ALA A 141 -10.96 -6.86 -38.96
C ALA A 141 -12.14 -5.92 -38.63
N GLU A 142 -13.30 -6.48 -38.27
CA GLU A 142 -14.48 -5.72 -37.81
C GLU A 142 -14.31 -5.14 -36.40
N LYS A 143 -13.43 -5.73 -35.59
CA LYS A 143 -13.18 -5.41 -34.18
C LYS A 143 -11.87 -4.66 -33.90
N ARG A 144 -11.09 -4.36 -34.94
CA ARG A 144 -9.78 -3.71 -34.80
C ARG A 144 -9.85 -2.37 -34.08
N GLU A 145 -10.86 -1.56 -34.35
CA GLU A 145 -11.02 -0.26 -33.68
C GLU A 145 -11.26 -0.45 -32.17
N GLU A 146 -12.14 -1.38 -31.81
CA GLU A 146 -12.42 -1.73 -30.40
C GLU A 146 -11.15 -2.24 -29.69
N HIS A 147 -10.32 -3.03 -30.38
CA HIS A 147 -9.02 -3.46 -29.85
C HIS A 147 -8.08 -2.27 -29.54
N ILE A 148 -8.01 -1.29 -30.44
CA ILE A 148 -7.18 -0.09 -30.25
C ILE A 148 -7.71 0.74 -29.07
N GLU A 149 -9.03 0.99 -29.02
CA GLU A 149 -9.67 1.72 -27.91
C GLU A 149 -9.43 1.04 -26.55
N LEU A 150 -9.46 -0.29 -26.50
CA LEU A 150 -9.16 -1.05 -25.29
C LEU A 150 -7.68 -0.93 -24.88
N ALA A 151 -6.75 -0.97 -25.84
CA ALA A 151 -5.32 -0.80 -25.56
C ALA A 151 -5.02 0.62 -25.05
N GLU A 152 -5.64 1.65 -25.63
CA GLU A 152 -5.52 3.03 -25.15
C GLU A 152 -6.12 3.18 -23.74
N SER A 153 -7.32 2.63 -23.50
CA SER A 153 -7.95 2.64 -22.18
C SER A 153 -7.12 1.92 -21.12
N LEU A 154 -6.41 0.85 -21.48
CA LEU A 154 -5.53 0.12 -20.58
C LEU A 154 -4.36 1.00 -20.14
N LEU A 155 -3.69 1.66 -21.10
CA LEU A 155 -2.57 2.55 -20.82
C LEU A 155 -3.00 3.75 -19.98
N ASP A 156 -4.11 4.39 -20.32
CA ASP A 156 -4.61 5.57 -19.59
C ASP A 156 -4.87 5.24 -18.11
N LYS A 157 -5.60 4.15 -17.86
CA LYS A 157 -5.89 3.68 -16.50
C LYS A 157 -4.63 3.23 -15.74
N PHE A 158 -3.71 2.57 -16.43
CA PHE A 158 -2.43 2.16 -15.85
C PHE A 158 -1.62 3.37 -15.39
N TYR A 159 -1.43 4.36 -16.27
CA TYR A 159 -0.61 5.53 -15.96
C TYR A 159 -1.25 6.42 -14.88
N GLU A 160 -2.58 6.49 -14.81
CA GLU A 160 -3.28 7.22 -13.74
C GLU A 160 -2.87 6.73 -12.34
N VAL A 161 -2.68 5.43 -12.15
CA VAL A 161 -2.25 4.88 -10.84
C VAL A 161 -0.73 4.76 -10.71
N TYR A 162 -0.03 4.49 -11.82
CA TYR A 162 1.42 4.32 -11.80
C TYR A 162 2.15 5.61 -11.43
N ASP A 163 1.75 6.74 -12.01
CA ASP A 163 2.37 8.03 -11.71
C ASP A 163 2.19 8.41 -10.24
N ASN A 164 0.99 8.19 -9.69
CA ASN A 164 0.72 8.39 -8.26
C ASN A 164 1.57 7.47 -7.36
N PHE A 165 1.80 6.22 -7.77
CA PHE A 165 2.68 5.29 -7.04
C PHE A 165 4.15 5.75 -7.07
N VAL A 166 4.64 6.19 -8.22
CA VAL A 166 6.02 6.71 -8.38
C VAL A 166 6.21 7.97 -7.55
N ASP A 167 5.28 8.92 -7.61
CA ASP A 167 5.33 10.16 -6.83
C ASP A 167 5.33 9.87 -5.32
N ALA A 168 4.46 8.96 -4.87
CA ALA A 168 4.42 8.56 -3.46
C ALA A 168 5.70 7.82 -3.01
N ARG A 169 6.36 7.08 -3.92
CA ARG A 169 7.67 6.48 -3.66
C ARG A 169 8.75 7.54 -3.47
N ILE A 170 8.76 8.57 -4.31
CA ILE A 170 9.72 9.68 -4.20
C ILE A 170 9.49 10.43 -2.89
N GLU A 171 8.23 10.74 -2.55
CA GLU A 171 7.86 11.44 -1.32
C GLU A 171 8.37 10.70 -0.07
N ILE A 172 8.19 9.37 0.01
CA ILE A 172 8.65 8.61 1.18
C ILE A 172 10.18 8.53 1.23
N LEU A 173 10.86 8.44 0.08
CA LEU A 173 12.32 8.46 0.04
C LEU A 173 12.87 9.83 0.49
N GLU A 174 12.22 10.93 0.10
CA GLU A 174 12.55 12.27 0.59
C GLU A 174 12.31 12.41 2.09
N HIS A 175 11.17 11.91 2.57
CA HIS A 175 10.77 12.01 3.98
C HIS A 175 11.83 11.41 4.93
N PHE A 176 12.49 10.33 4.50
CA PHE A 176 13.50 9.62 5.29
C PHE A 176 14.96 9.90 4.88
N ASP A 177 15.20 10.92 4.05
CA ASP A 177 16.53 11.27 3.50
C ASP A 177 17.21 10.07 2.80
N LEU A 178 16.45 9.25 2.07
CA LEU A 178 16.89 8.04 1.37
C LEU A 178 17.14 8.25 -0.13
N LEU A 179 16.91 9.44 -0.67
CA LEU A 179 17.19 9.75 -2.08
C LEU A 179 18.70 9.87 -2.41
N ALA A 180 19.58 9.83 -1.41
CA ALA A 180 21.01 10.01 -1.59
C ALA A 180 21.79 8.68 -1.51
N ASP A 181 22.07 8.10 -2.69
CA ASP A 181 23.28 7.34 -3.06
C ASP A 181 23.12 6.65 -4.45
N GLU A 182 22.33 7.22 -5.38
CA GLU A 182 22.31 6.81 -6.79
C GLU A 182 23.17 7.78 -7.65
N GLU A 183 24.48 7.87 -7.37
CA GLU A 183 25.50 8.40 -8.29
C GLU A 183 26.38 7.29 -8.86
#